data_AF-A0A095B1S3-F1
#
_entry.id   AF-A0A095B1S3-F1
#
_cell.length_a   1.000
_cell.length_b   1.000
_cell.length_c   1.000
_cell.angle_alpha   90.00
_cell.angle_beta   90.00
_cell.angle_gamma   90.00
#
_symmetry.space_group_name_H-M   'P 1'
#
loop_
_entity.id
_entity.type
_entity.pdbx_description
1 polymer ?
#
loop_
_entity_poly.entity_id
_entity_poly.type
_entity_poly.pdbx_seq_one_letter_code
_entity_poly.pdbx_strand_id
1 'polypeptide(L)'
;MFEDIEAAENWDTYVIAHAYNDKSIRRLVNNGVRQIAHGHLMTDEVVRLIAEMGLKPVNVAKVNSIWFRSSTPVPFPLALLPQMSHIFT
;
A
#
# COMPACT_ATOMS: atom_id res chain seq x y z
N MET A 1 -19.91 -0.86 1.32
CA MET A 1 -19.00 -1.71 0.51
C MET A 1 -18.88 -1.05 -0.85
N PHE A 2 -17.68 -1.03 -1.45
CA PHE A 2 -17.46 -0.42 -2.78
C PHE A 2 -17.71 -1.43 -3.90
N GLU A 3 -18.22 -0.97 -5.04
CA GLU A 3 -18.51 -1.81 -6.21
C GLU A 3 -17.26 -2.55 -6.71
N ASP A 4 -16.10 -1.88 -6.73
CA ASP A 4 -14.82 -2.51 -7.14
C ASP A 4 -14.43 -3.70 -6.26
N ILE A 5 -14.83 -3.71 -4.98
CA ILE A 5 -14.54 -4.81 -4.06
C ILE A 5 -15.45 -5.99 -4.36
N GLU A 6 -16.74 -5.75 -4.58
CA GLU A 6 -17.69 -6.79 -5.00
C GLU A 6 -17.28 -7.39 -6.35
N ALA A 7 -16.85 -6.56 -7.30
CA ALA A 7 -16.34 -7.02 -8.58
C ALA A 7 -15.10 -7.92 -8.43
N ALA A 8 -14.16 -7.58 -7.54
CA ALA A 8 -13.00 -8.41 -7.25
C ALA A 8 -13.38 -9.74 -6.57
N GLU A 9 -14.34 -9.71 -5.64
CA GLU A 9 -14.80 -10.92 -4.94
C GLU A 9 -15.52 -11.91 -5.87
N ASN A 10 -16.24 -11.41 -6.89
CA ASN A 10 -16.87 -12.26 -7.93
C ASN A 10 -15.87 -13.10 -8.74
N TRP A 11 -14.58 -12.75 -8.69
CA TRP A 11 -13.48 -13.47 -9.34
C TRP A 11 -12.54 -14.14 -8.33
N ASP A 12 -13.02 -14.39 -7.10
CA ASP A 12 -12.25 -14.98 -6.01
C ASP A 12 -10.92 -14.24 -5.73
N THR A 13 -10.92 -12.91 -5.91
CA THR A 13 -9.76 -12.04 -5.66
C THR A 13 -10.11 -10.88 -4.75
N TYR A 14 -9.18 -9.92 -4.58
CA TYR A 14 -9.31 -8.82 -3.63
C TYR A 14 -8.69 -7.52 -4.14
N VAL A 15 -9.12 -6.40 -3.54
CA VAL A 15 -8.60 -5.06 -3.81
C VAL A 15 -7.50 -4.69 -2.82
N ILE A 16 -6.44 -4.09 -3.36
CA ILE A 16 -5.42 -3.34 -2.60
C ILE A 16 -5.68 -1.85 -2.81
N ALA A 17 -5.72 -1.06 -1.74
CA ALA A 17 -5.93 0.38 -1.82
C ALA A 17 -4.73 1.18 -1.33
N HIS A 18 -4.40 2.25 -2.06
CA HIS A 18 -3.36 3.19 -1.69
C HIS A 18 -3.89 4.24 -0.71
N ALA A 19 -3.32 4.29 0.50
CA ALA A 19 -3.69 5.30 1.48
C ALA A 19 -2.56 5.62 2.45
N TYR A 20 -2.46 6.88 2.86
CA TYR A 20 -1.42 7.33 3.80
C TYR A 20 -1.91 7.53 5.22
N ASN A 21 -3.09 8.15 5.39
CA ASN A 21 -3.58 8.64 6.68
C ASN A 21 -4.70 7.77 7.27
N ASP A 22 -4.90 7.91 8.58
CA ASP A 22 -5.91 7.18 9.36
C ASP A 22 -7.32 7.25 8.79
N LYS A 23 -7.77 8.46 8.41
CA LYS A 23 -9.15 8.67 7.95
C LYS A 23 -9.44 7.86 6.69
N SER A 24 -8.53 7.90 5.72
CA SER A 24 -8.64 7.13 4.49
C SER A 24 -8.57 5.64 4.77
N ILE A 25 -7.62 5.20 5.60
CA ILE A 25 -7.43 3.78 5.93
C ILE A 25 -8.68 3.20 6.60
N ARG A 26 -9.23 3.86 7.62
CA ARG A 26 -10.47 3.41 8.29
C ARG A 26 -11.64 3.28 7.33
N ARG A 27 -11.80 4.26 6.43
CA ARG A 27 -12.85 4.20 5.40
C ARG A 27 -12.68 2.98 4.49
N LEU A 28 -11.46 2.71 4.04
CA LEU A 28 -11.16 1.60 3.13
C LEU A 28 -11.39 0.25 3.81
N VAL A 29 -10.85 0.09 5.01
CA VAL A 29 -10.97 -1.12 5.82
C VAL A 29 -12.44 -1.43 6.13
N ASN A 30 -13.22 -0.43 6.57
CA ASN A 30 -14.66 -0.60 6.83
C ASN A 30 -15.49 -0.94 5.58
N ASN A 31 -14.94 -0.75 4.38
CA ASN A 31 -15.62 -1.09 3.12
C ASN A 31 -15.17 -2.42 2.52
N GLY A 32 -14.27 -3.17 3.18
CA GLY A 32 -13.87 -4.51 2.74
C GLY A 32 -12.54 -4.58 2.00
N VAL A 33 -11.75 -3.49 1.97
CA VAL A 33 -10.40 -3.56 1.41
C VAL A 33 -9.53 -4.47 2.25
N ARG A 34 -8.87 -5.46 1.61
CA ARG A 34 -8.09 -6.47 2.33
C ARG A 34 -6.62 -6.09 2.55
N GLN A 35 -6.13 -5.07 1.84
CA GLN A 35 -4.73 -4.67 1.92
C GLN A 35 -4.55 -3.17 1.66
N ILE A 36 -3.76 -2.53 2.51
CA ILE A 36 -3.42 -1.11 2.41
C ILE A 36 -1.98 -0.98 1.93
N ALA A 37 -1.79 -0.25 0.84
CA ALA A 37 -0.47 0.14 0.34
C ALA A 37 -0.01 1.46 0.98
N HIS A 38 1.30 1.59 1.23
CA HIS A 38 1.96 2.76 1.84
C HIS A 38 1.71 2.89 3.33
N GLY A 39 0.63 3.55 3.74
CA GLY A 39 0.24 3.70 5.14
C GLY A 39 1.25 4.44 6.02
N HIS A 40 2.12 5.29 5.47
CA HIS A 40 3.22 5.93 6.22
C HIS A 40 2.77 6.84 7.37
N LEU A 41 1.54 7.32 7.36
CA LEU A 41 1.00 8.24 8.36
C LEU A 41 -0.04 7.56 9.25
N MET A 42 -0.07 6.22 9.31
CA MET A 42 -0.99 5.50 10.17
C MET A 42 -0.57 5.59 11.65
N THR A 43 -1.53 5.79 12.54
CA THR A 43 -1.30 5.73 13.98
C THR A 43 -1.33 4.29 14.48
N ASP A 44 -0.80 4.05 15.69
CA ASP A 44 -0.83 2.75 16.36
C ASP A 44 -2.26 2.20 16.52
N GLU A 45 -3.25 3.09 16.69
CA GLU A 45 -4.66 2.69 16.77
C GLU A 45 -5.14 2.06 15.46
N VAL A 46 -4.77 2.64 14.32
CA VAL A 46 -5.10 2.10 13.00
C VAL A 46 -4.33 0.81 12.70
N VAL A 47 -3.08 0.72 13.15
CA VAL A 47 -2.30 -0.54 13.05
C VAL A 47 -3.02 -1.67 13.78
N ARG A 48 -3.51 -1.42 15.02
CA ARG A 48 -4.27 -2.40 15.80
C ARG A 48 -5.57 -2.79 15.11
N LEU A 49 -6.32 -1.82 14.60
CA LEU A 49 -7.54 -2.07 13.82
C LEU A 49 -7.28 -3.00 12.62
N ILE A 50 -6.23 -2.74 11.85
CA ILE A 50 -5.85 -3.60 10.71
C ILE A 50 -5.51 -5.02 11.18
N ALA A 51 -4.77 -5.15 12.29
CA ALA A 51 -4.37 -6.44 12.85
C ALA A 51 -5.57 -7.25 13.38
N GLU A 52 -6.52 -6.60 14.07
CA GLU A 52 -7.75 -7.21 14.57
C GLU A 52 -8.62 -7.78 13.45
N MET A 53 -8.61 -7.13 12.28
CA MET A 53 -9.34 -7.58 11.10
C MET A 53 -8.59 -8.66 10.28
N GLY A 54 -7.42 -9.10 10.75
CA GLY A 54 -6.61 -10.10 10.06
C GLY A 54 -6.02 -9.61 8.73
N LEU A 55 -6.02 -8.29 8.50
CA LEU A 55 -5.52 -7.68 7.28
C LEU A 55 -4.00 -7.48 7.37
N LYS A 56 -3.31 -7.53 6.22
CA LYS A 56 -1.87 -7.33 6.16
C LYS A 56 -1.56 -5.97 5.53
N PRO A 57 -0.89 -5.03 6.22
CA PRO A 57 -0.42 -3.80 5.59
C PRO A 57 0.72 -4.13 4.62
N VAL A 58 0.63 -3.67 3.37
CA VAL A 58 1.77 -3.67 2.43
C VAL A 58 2.46 -2.33 2.56
N ASN A 59 3.44 -2.32 3.45
CA ASN A 59 4.23 -1.13 3.69
C ASN A 59 5.34 -1.01 2.64
N VAL A 60 5.19 -0.06 1.70
CA VAL A 60 6.25 0.23 0.73
C VAL A 60 7.43 0.97 1.35
N ALA A 61 7.38 1.45 2.61
CA ALA A 61 8.58 1.90 3.32
C ALA A 61 9.60 0.76 3.45
N LYS A 62 9.12 -0.49 3.55
CA LYS A 62 9.99 -1.68 3.52
C LYS A 62 10.59 -1.90 2.13
N VAL A 63 9.84 -1.57 1.07
CA VAL A 63 10.35 -1.56 -0.31
C VAL A 63 11.38 -0.44 -0.51
N ASN A 64 11.10 0.78 -0.08
CA ASN A 64 12.04 1.91 -0.12
C ASN A 64 13.33 1.60 0.67
N SER A 65 13.23 1.00 1.85
CA SER A 65 14.41 0.61 2.62
C SER A 65 15.19 -0.56 2.01
N ILE A 66 14.61 -1.42 1.15
CA ILE A 66 15.43 -2.37 0.37
C ILE A 66 16.37 -1.61 -0.57
N TRP A 67 15.91 -0.51 -1.18
CA TRP A 67 16.74 0.35 -2.03
C TRP A 67 17.81 1.12 -1.25
N PHE A 68 17.52 1.52 0.00
CA PHE A 68 18.45 2.31 0.83
C PHE A 68 19.30 1.50 1.82
N ARG A 69 19.05 0.19 1.98
CA ARG A 69 19.77 -0.68 2.94
C ARG A 69 20.84 -1.54 2.28
N SER A 70 20.94 -1.58 0.94
CA SER A 70 22.08 -2.21 0.27
C SER A 70 23.23 -1.21 0.17
N SER A 71 24.31 -1.48 0.90
CA SER A 71 25.60 -0.80 0.77
C SER A 71 26.29 -1.06 -0.58
N THR A 72 25.78 -2.02 -1.35
CA THR A 72 25.99 -2.11 -2.80
C THR A 72 24.97 -1.22 -3.50
N PRO A 73 25.36 -0.19 -4.26
CA PRO A 73 24.43 0.45 -5.18
C PRO A 73 24.01 -0.62 -6.18
N VAL A 74 22.80 -1.17 -6.05
CA VAL A 74 22.14 -1.81 -7.18
C VAL A 74 22.11 -0.74 -8.25
N PRO A 75 22.77 -0.94 -9.42
CA PRO A 75 22.81 0.09 -10.43
C PRO A 75 21.36 0.38 -10.79
N PHE A 76 20.89 1.57 -10.42
CA PHE A 76 19.59 2.05 -10.83
C PHE A 76 19.59 1.92 -12.36
N PRO A 77 18.63 1.20 -12.98
CA PRO A 77 18.62 1.08 -14.42
C PRO A 77 18.36 2.48 -14.97
N LEU A 78 19.42 3.19 -15.39
CA LEU A 78 19.32 4.55 -15.91
C LEU A 78 18.34 4.64 -17.09
N ALA A 79 18.12 3.50 -17.77
CA ALA A 79 17.10 3.32 -18.81
C ALA A 79 15.65 3.52 -18.34
N LEU A 80 15.36 3.41 -17.03
CA LEU A 80 14.03 3.60 -16.45
C LEU A 80 13.81 5.02 -15.89
N LEU A 81 14.86 5.85 -15.75
CA LEU A 81 14.73 7.25 -15.32
C LEU A 81 13.70 8.04 -16.15
N PRO A 82 13.65 7.91 -17.49
CA PRO A 82 12.67 8.66 -18.30
C PRO A 82 11.22 8.24 -18.04
N GLN A 83 10.99 7.02 -17.56
CA GLN A 83 9.65 6.51 -17.24
C GLN A 83 9.17 6.96 -15.86
N MET A 84 10.10 7.33 -14.97
CA MET A 84 9.81 7.79 -13.61
C MET A 84 9.65 9.31 -13.47
N SER A 85 9.97 10.08 -14.51
CA SER A 85 9.74 11.54 -14.52
C SER A 85 8.27 11.91 -14.32
N HIS A 86 7.34 11.04 -14.73
CA HIS A 86 5.91 11.20 -14.56
C HIS A 86 5.37 10.80 -13.18
N ILE A 87 6.20 10.21 -12.32
CA ILE A 87 5.81 9.76 -10.97
C ILE A 87 5.94 10.90 -9.94
N PHE A 88 6.69 11.96 -10.28
CA PHE A 88 6.97 13.10 -9.39
C PHE A 88 6.51 14.46 -9.96
N THR A 89 5.66 14.47 -10.99
CA THR A 89 4.93 15.67 -11.44
C THR A 89 3.49 15.58 -10.97
#